data_AF-A0A645D937-F1
#
_entry.id   AF-A0A645D937-F1
#
_cell.length_a   1.000
_cell.length_b   1.000
_cell.length_c   1.000
_cell.angle_alpha   90.00
_cell.angle_beta   90.00
_cell.angle_gamma   90.00
#
_symmetry.space_group_name_H-M   'P 1'
#
loop_
_entity.id
_entity.type
_entity.pdbx_description
1 polymer ?
#
loop_
_entity_poly.entity_id
_entity_poly.type
_entity_poly.pdbx_seq_one_letter_code
_entity_poly.pdbx_strand_id
1 'polypeptide(L)'
;MQNEIQNLIDHPETIRETLRTDKLDRLIRKATAVWGQTITMRYRVSMGRTEARFDAECEQDLVGASGIFAKVLTKCKIDTFGSCITYTPETGYRVWFTLHLSYQHFNGGSNGMNIASFWFENGEWTMSDYKEENEEN
;
A
#
# COMPACT_ATOMS: atom_id res chain seq x y z
N MET A 1 15.48 19.06 -4.41
CA MET A 1 15.30 17.58 -4.37
C MET A 1 14.79 17.14 -3.00
N GLN A 2 15.51 17.44 -1.91
CA GLN A 2 15.08 17.11 -0.53
C GLN A 2 13.84 17.90 -0.07
N ASN A 3 13.66 19.14 -0.54
CA ASN A 3 12.54 20.01 -0.12
C ASN A 3 11.15 19.45 -0.46
N GLU A 4 10.94 18.89 -1.66
CA GLU A 4 9.60 18.41 -2.07
C GLU A 4 9.17 17.16 -1.30
N ILE A 5 10.11 16.28 -0.98
CA ILE A 5 9.84 15.12 -0.12
C ILE A 5 9.63 15.57 1.32
N GLN A 6 10.45 16.51 1.80
CA GLN A 6 10.31 17.07 3.15
C GLN A 6 8.95 17.77 3.32
N ASN A 7 8.45 18.47 2.30
CA ASN A 7 7.12 19.07 2.30
C ASN A 7 6.02 18.03 2.54
N LEU A 8 6.11 16.85 1.91
CA LEU A 8 5.14 15.76 2.15
C LEU A 8 5.25 15.15 3.57
N ILE A 9 6.43 15.24 4.19
CA ILE A 9 6.66 14.79 5.57
C ILE A 9 6.08 15.80 6.55
N ASP A 10 6.34 17.09 6.33
CA ASP A 10 5.93 18.17 7.22
C ASP A 10 4.43 18.52 7.08
N HIS A 11 3.86 18.26 5.90
CA HIS A 11 2.47 18.52 5.53
C HIS A 11 1.77 17.26 4.99
N PRO A 12 1.58 16.23 5.83
CA PRO A 12 1.01 14.94 5.40
C PRO A 12 -0.40 15.05 4.82
N GLU A 13 -1.16 16.09 5.16
CA GLU A 13 -2.47 16.39 4.58
C GLU A 13 -2.43 16.62 3.06
N THR A 14 -1.28 17.06 2.53
CA THR A 14 -1.10 17.35 1.10
C THR A 14 -0.86 16.07 0.27
N ILE A 15 -0.48 14.96 0.91
CA ILE A 15 -0.19 13.68 0.24
C ILE A 15 -1.34 13.26 -0.66
N ARG A 16 -2.58 13.45 -0.21
CA ARG A 16 -3.77 13.04 -0.95
C ARG A 16 -3.86 13.72 -2.31
N GLU A 17 -3.64 15.02 -2.36
CA GLU A 17 -3.73 15.81 -3.59
C GLU A 17 -2.49 15.59 -4.45
N THR A 18 -1.30 15.73 -3.86
CA THR A 18 -0.01 15.64 -4.55
C THR A 18 0.20 14.29 -5.21
N LEU A 19 -0.12 13.21 -4.50
CA LEU A 19 0.05 11.84 -4.99
C LEU A 19 -1.27 11.22 -5.42
N ARG A 20 -2.39 11.97 -5.49
CA ARG A 20 -3.70 11.48 -5.98
C ARG A 20 -4.09 10.13 -5.36
N THR A 21 -3.97 10.03 -4.04
CA THR A 21 -4.15 8.75 -3.35
C THR A 21 -5.59 8.23 -3.41
N ASP A 22 -6.56 9.07 -3.82
CA ASP A 22 -7.91 8.62 -4.14
C ASP A 22 -7.95 7.65 -5.34
N LYS A 23 -7.06 7.84 -6.33
CA LYS A 23 -6.86 6.87 -7.42
C LYS A 23 -6.20 5.60 -6.93
N LEU A 24 -5.19 5.73 -6.07
CA LEU A 24 -4.53 4.59 -5.46
C LEU A 24 -5.51 3.74 -4.63
N ASP A 25 -6.35 4.37 -3.81
CA ASP A 25 -7.41 3.71 -3.05
C ASP A 25 -8.35 2.88 -3.95
N ARG A 26 -8.72 3.41 -5.13
CA ARG A 26 -9.55 2.66 -6.10
C ARG A 26 -8.83 1.44 -6.64
N LEU A 27 -7.54 1.55 -6.96
CA LEU A 27 -6.75 0.42 -7.44
C LEU A 27 -6.56 -0.64 -6.34
N ILE A 28 -6.24 -0.23 -5.11
CA ILE A 28 -6.14 -1.15 -3.96
C ILE A 28 -7.48 -1.85 -3.72
N ARG A 29 -8.61 -1.14 -3.81
CA ARG A 29 -9.94 -1.75 -3.73
C ARG A 29 -10.15 -2.79 -4.83
N LYS A 30 -9.75 -2.53 -6.08
CA LYS A 30 -9.81 -3.53 -7.16
C LYS A 30 -9.02 -4.80 -6.79
N ALA A 31 -7.83 -4.65 -6.24
CA ALA A 31 -6.98 -5.77 -5.83
C ALA A 31 -7.49 -6.54 -4.60
N THR A 32 -8.41 -5.96 -3.82
CA THR A 32 -8.83 -6.50 -2.51
C THR A 32 -10.36 -6.70 -2.37
N ALA A 33 -11.13 -6.40 -3.42
CA ALA A 33 -12.60 -6.41 -3.42
C ALA A 33 -13.21 -7.77 -3.04
N VAL A 34 -12.52 -8.87 -3.33
CA VAL A 34 -12.96 -10.25 -3.04
C VAL A 34 -13.19 -10.48 -1.53
N TRP A 35 -12.61 -9.65 -0.65
CA TRP A 35 -12.67 -9.85 0.80
C TRP A 35 -13.88 -9.22 1.51
N GLY A 36 -14.87 -8.69 0.78
CA GLY A 36 -16.18 -8.28 1.32
C GLY A 36 -16.15 -7.14 2.37
N GLN A 37 -14.98 -6.58 2.63
CA GLN A 37 -14.76 -5.50 3.59
C GLN A 37 -14.17 -4.27 2.89
N THR A 38 -14.61 -3.10 3.35
CA THR A 38 -14.01 -1.84 2.90
C THR A 38 -12.68 -1.62 3.60
N ILE A 39 -11.60 -1.84 2.85
CA ILE A 39 -10.24 -1.49 3.28
C ILE A 39 -10.05 0.03 3.21
N THR A 40 -9.55 0.61 4.30
CA THR A 40 -9.19 2.03 4.37
C THR A 40 -7.70 2.16 4.59
N MET A 41 -7.01 2.72 3.60
CA MET A 41 -5.57 2.90 3.64
C MET A 41 -5.20 4.22 4.32
N ARG A 42 -4.05 4.22 4.98
CA ARG A 42 -3.33 5.40 5.44
C ARG A 42 -2.02 5.50 4.71
N TYR A 43 -1.66 6.73 4.38
CA TYR A 43 -0.48 7.03 3.59
C TYR A 43 0.44 7.94 4.38
N ARG A 44 1.72 7.65 4.33
CA ARG A 44 2.75 8.43 5.01
C ARG A 44 4.01 8.50 4.16
N VAL A 45 4.69 9.64 4.19
CA VAL A 45 6.06 9.76 3.72
C VAL A 45 6.98 9.86 4.92
N SER A 46 8.14 9.20 4.86
CA SER A 46 9.15 9.27 5.91
C SER A 46 10.56 9.22 5.34
N MET A 47 11.53 9.81 6.04
CA MET A 47 12.95 9.63 5.71
C MET A 47 13.44 8.31 6.28
N GLY A 48 13.81 7.37 5.41
CA GLY A 48 14.55 6.17 5.79
C GLY A 48 16.04 6.45 6.00
N ARG A 49 16.81 5.39 6.28
CA ARG A 49 18.26 5.50 6.52
C ARG A 49 19.05 5.97 5.30
N THR A 50 18.61 5.58 4.11
CA THR A 50 19.31 5.82 2.83
C THR A 50 18.44 6.55 1.81
N GLU A 51 17.13 6.40 1.90
CA GLU A 51 16.17 6.96 0.95
C GLU A 51 14.85 7.28 1.64
N ALA A 52 14.06 8.15 1.03
CA ALA A 52 12.70 8.43 1.47
C ALA A 52 11.77 7.28 1.11
N ARG A 53 10.77 7.05 1.96
CA ARG A 53 9.80 5.96 1.84
C ARG A 53 8.39 6.49 1.77
N PHE A 54 7.58 5.78 1.00
CA PHE A 54 6.13 5.94 0.98
C PHE A 54 5.53 4.69 1.61
N ASP A 55 4.83 4.86 2.72
CA ASP A 55 4.20 3.78 3.46
C ASP A 55 2.69 3.85 3.23
N ALA A 56 2.11 2.74 2.78
CA ALA A 56 0.68 2.51 2.67
C ALA A 56 0.29 1.37 3.61
N GLU A 57 -0.54 1.66 4.61
CA GLU A 57 -0.98 0.68 5.61
C GLU A 57 -2.49 0.71 5.83
N CYS A 58 -3.06 -0.45 6.12
CA CYS A 58 -4.41 -0.57 6.65
C CYS A 58 -4.32 -0.86 8.15
N GLU A 59 -4.94 -0.02 8.99
CA GLU A 59 -4.97 -0.27 10.44
C GLU A 59 -5.90 -1.41 10.85
N GLN A 60 -6.83 -1.78 9.97
CA GLN A 60 -7.84 -2.78 10.27
C GLN A 60 -7.19 -4.16 10.36
N ASP A 61 -7.47 -4.90 11.44
CA ASP A 61 -7.11 -6.31 11.52
C ASP A 61 -8.13 -7.15 10.73
N LEU A 62 -7.62 -7.85 9.74
CA LEU A 62 -8.37 -8.65 8.77
C LEU A 62 -8.53 -10.10 9.22
N VAL A 63 -8.14 -10.49 10.43
CA VAL A 63 -8.37 -11.86 10.95
C VAL A 63 -9.83 -12.27 10.79
N GLY A 64 -10.77 -11.40 11.17
CA GLY A 64 -12.21 -11.67 11.04
C GLY A 64 -12.69 -11.83 9.59
N ALA A 65 -11.98 -11.23 8.63
CA ALA A 65 -12.28 -11.31 7.20
C ALA A 65 -11.61 -12.52 6.51
N SER A 66 -10.69 -13.21 7.18
CA SER A 66 -9.89 -14.30 6.60
C SER A 66 -10.62 -15.64 6.43
N GLY A 67 -11.93 -15.68 6.71
CA GLY A 67 -12.75 -16.88 6.58
C GLY A 67 -12.30 -18.00 7.53
N ILE A 68 -12.04 -19.19 6.99
CA ILE A 68 -11.62 -20.35 7.79
C ILE A 68 -10.31 -20.11 8.57
N PHE A 69 -9.46 -19.20 8.09
CA PHE A 69 -8.19 -18.89 8.74
C PHE A 69 -8.34 -18.06 10.02
N ALA A 70 -9.52 -17.48 10.29
CA ALA A 70 -9.74 -16.66 11.49
C ALA A 70 -9.53 -17.42 12.81
N LYS A 71 -9.62 -18.76 12.79
CA LYS A 71 -9.37 -19.61 13.95
C LYS A 71 -7.89 -19.89 14.21
N VAL A 72 -7.04 -19.68 13.22
CA VAL A 72 -5.60 -19.99 13.30
C VAL A 72 -4.73 -18.74 13.22
N LEU A 73 -5.27 -17.60 12.78
CA LEU A 73 -4.57 -16.33 12.73
C LEU A 73 -4.83 -15.51 14.01
N THR A 74 -3.78 -14.85 14.50
CA THR A 74 -3.85 -13.86 15.59
C THR A 74 -3.73 -12.42 15.09
N LYS A 75 -3.21 -12.25 13.87
CA LYS A 75 -3.11 -10.95 13.19
C LYS A 75 -3.12 -11.16 11.68
N CYS A 76 -3.80 -10.29 10.95
CA CYS A 76 -3.78 -10.25 9.50
C CYS A 76 -3.92 -8.79 9.06
N LYS A 77 -2.95 -8.23 8.35
CA LYS A 77 -2.97 -6.82 7.96
C LYS A 77 -2.43 -6.62 6.56
N ILE A 78 -2.87 -5.54 5.94
CA ILE A 78 -2.31 -5.06 4.67
C ILE A 78 -1.36 -3.92 4.98
N ASP A 79 -0.15 -4.03 4.48
CA ASP A 79 0.88 -2.99 4.60
C ASP A 79 1.80 -2.99 3.39
N THR A 80 2.79 -2.12 3.45
CA THR A 80 3.83 -2.00 2.44
C THR A 80 4.98 -2.96 2.73
N PHE A 81 5.41 -3.70 1.71
CA PHE A 81 6.66 -4.45 1.72
C PHE A 81 7.63 -3.89 0.68
N GLY A 82 8.57 -3.07 1.16
CA GLY A 82 9.48 -2.32 0.28
C GLY A 82 8.78 -1.16 -0.41
N SER A 83 9.42 0.01 -0.35
CA SER A 83 8.92 1.22 -1.00
C SER A 83 10.02 2.25 -1.20
N CYS A 84 9.77 3.15 -2.13
CA CYS A 84 10.60 4.30 -2.39
C CYS A 84 9.73 5.47 -2.87
N ILE A 85 10.11 6.69 -2.50
CA ILE A 85 9.62 7.91 -3.13
C ILE A 85 10.81 8.79 -3.50
N THR A 86 10.79 9.29 -4.74
CA THR A 86 11.79 10.19 -5.27
C THR A 86 11.11 11.38 -5.94
N TYR A 87 11.85 12.47 -6.11
CA TYR A 87 11.40 13.64 -6.84
C TYR A 87 12.54 14.20 -7.70
N THR A 88 12.27 14.48 -8.97
CA THR A 88 13.13 15.35 -9.78
C THR A 88 12.31 16.47 -10.43
N PRO A 89 12.90 17.65 -10.70
CA PRO A 89 12.20 18.72 -11.39
C PRO A 89 11.64 18.34 -12.77
N GLU A 90 12.30 17.40 -13.46
CA GLU A 90 11.96 17.01 -14.83
C GLU A 90 10.78 16.03 -14.89
N THR A 91 10.70 15.10 -13.93
CA THR A 91 9.72 14.01 -13.95
C THR A 91 8.70 14.08 -12.81
N GLY A 92 8.88 15.03 -11.88
CA GLY A 92 8.07 15.14 -10.67
C GLY A 92 8.29 13.99 -9.69
N TYR A 93 7.27 13.68 -8.91
CA TYR A 93 7.29 12.56 -7.97
C TYR A 93 7.24 11.22 -8.70
N ARG A 94 8.09 10.30 -8.25
CA ARG A 94 8.02 8.88 -8.59
C ARG A 94 7.91 8.07 -7.32
N VAL A 95 6.92 7.20 -7.25
CA VAL A 95 6.68 6.33 -6.10
C VAL A 95 6.60 4.89 -6.57
N TRP A 96 7.16 3.99 -5.78
CA TRP A 96 6.94 2.56 -5.94
C TRP A 96 6.74 1.92 -4.58
N PHE A 97 5.84 0.95 -4.51
CA PHE A 97 5.74 0.04 -3.38
C PHE A 97 5.11 -1.29 -3.76
N THR A 98 5.36 -2.32 -2.96
CA THR A 98 4.60 -3.58 -3.01
C THR A 98 3.57 -3.59 -1.90
N LEU A 99 2.31 -3.82 -2.27
CA LEU A 99 1.23 -4.07 -1.31
C LEU A 99 1.32 -5.52 -0.83
N HIS A 100 1.31 -5.71 0.48
CA HIS A 100 1.63 -6.98 1.10
C HIS A 100 0.60 -7.34 2.18
N LEU A 101 0.22 -8.61 2.21
CA LEU A 101 -0.57 -9.18 3.30
C LEU A 101 0.37 -9.81 4.32
N SER A 102 0.47 -9.22 5.50
CA SER A 102 1.25 -9.75 6.62
C SER A 102 0.33 -10.46 7.61
N TYR A 103 0.65 -11.70 8.01
CA TYR A 103 -0.16 -12.45 8.98
C TYR A 103 0.68 -13.20 10.01
N GLN A 104 0.08 -13.43 11.17
CA GLN A 104 0.67 -14.19 12.27
C GLN A 104 -0.32 -15.27 12.73
N HIS A 105 0.17 -16.47 13.00
CA HIS A 105 -0.64 -17.58 13.49
C HIS A 105 -0.48 -17.82 14.99
N PHE A 106 -1.44 -18.52 15.61
CA PHE A 106 -1.53 -18.72 17.07
C PHE A 106 -0.27 -19.34 17.72
N ASN A 107 0.48 -20.15 16.98
CA ASN A 107 1.75 -20.73 17.45
C ASN A 107 2.98 -19.79 17.25
N GLY A 108 2.76 -18.49 17.05
CA GLY A 108 3.81 -17.46 17.06
C GLY A 108 4.54 -17.21 15.74
N GLY A 109 4.34 -18.01 14.69
CA GLY A 109 4.96 -17.80 13.38
C GLY A 109 4.31 -16.69 12.57
N SER A 110 5.12 -15.96 11.81
CA SER A 110 4.71 -14.83 10.97
C SER A 110 5.15 -15.04 9.52
N ASN A 111 4.29 -14.70 8.57
CA ASN A 111 4.62 -14.75 7.15
C ASN A 111 3.84 -13.67 6.40
N GLY A 112 4.00 -13.60 5.09
CA GLY A 112 3.17 -12.78 4.25
C GLY A 112 3.28 -13.09 2.77
N MET A 113 2.53 -12.33 1.98
CA MET A 113 2.43 -12.51 0.55
C MET A 113 2.21 -11.18 -0.14
N ASN A 114 2.89 -10.97 -1.27
CA ASN A 114 2.66 -9.82 -2.14
C ASN A 114 1.28 -9.95 -2.80
N ILE A 115 0.50 -8.88 -2.74
CA ILE A 115 -0.82 -8.78 -3.37
C ILE A 115 -0.69 -8.16 -4.77
N ALA A 116 0.03 -7.05 -4.86
CA ALA A 116 0.19 -6.26 -6.07
C ALA A 116 1.37 -5.28 -5.93
N SER A 117 1.91 -4.83 -7.06
CA SER A 117 2.90 -3.75 -7.12
C SER A 117 2.23 -2.46 -7.61
N PHE A 118 2.63 -1.31 -7.07
CA PHE A 118 2.09 -0.01 -7.43
C PHE A 118 3.20 0.95 -7.82
N TRP A 119 2.94 1.73 -8.87
CA TRP A 119 3.85 2.75 -9.38
C TRP A 119 3.11 4.06 -9.57
N PHE A 120 3.72 5.17 -9.13
CA PHE A 120 3.27 6.52 -9.42
C PHE A 120 4.32 7.19 -10.30
N GLU A 121 3.91 7.67 -11.46
CA GLU A 121 4.76 8.43 -12.36
C GLU A 121 3.90 9.34 -13.25
N ASN A 122 4.43 10.52 -13.62
CA ASN A 122 3.74 11.48 -14.47
C ASN A 122 2.32 11.85 -13.98
N GLY A 123 2.14 11.86 -12.65
CA GLY A 123 0.85 12.18 -12.02
C GLY A 123 -0.18 11.06 -12.04
N GLU A 124 0.16 9.84 -12.41
CA GLU A 124 -0.77 8.70 -12.50
C GLU A 124 -0.28 7.49 -11.71
N TRP A 125 -1.23 6.75 -11.13
CA TRP A 125 -0.96 5.46 -10.50
C TRP A 125 -1.24 4.32 -11.46
N THR A 126 -0.36 3.33 -11.48
CA THR A 126 -0.54 2.05 -12.15
C THR A 126 -0.35 0.90 -11.17
N MET A 127 -0.93 -0.25 -11.50
CA MET A 127 -0.90 -1.47 -10.70
C MET A 127 -0.46 -2.64 -11.58
N SER A 128 0.44 -3.48 -11.07
CA SER A 128 0.93 -4.70 -11.72
C SER A 128 1.00 -5.87 -10.74
N ASP A 129 1.36 -7.05 -11.24
CA ASP A 129 1.62 -8.26 -10.43
C ASP A 129 0.47 -8.66 -9.51
N TYR A 130 -0.77 -8.39 -9.92
CA TYR A 130 -1.98 -8.73 -9.19
C TYR A 130 -2.74 -9.81 -9.93
N LYS A 131 -3.40 -10.68 -9.17
CA LYS A 131 -4.28 -11.69 -9.73
C LYS A 131 -5.58 -10.99 -10.16
N GLU A 132 -5.75 -10.75 -11.45
CA GLU A 132 -7.07 -10.49 -12.00
C GLU A 132 -7.89 -11.77 -11.85
N GLU A 133 -9.06 -11.68 -11.21
CA GLU A 133 -10.10 -12.65 -11.51
C GLU A 133 -10.45 -12.41 -12.97
N ASN A 134 -9.99 -13.30 -13.85
CA ASN A 134 -10.62 -13.43 -15.16
C ASN A 134 -12.09 -13.74 -14.86
N GLU A 135 -12.96 -12.73 -14.96
CA GLU A 135 -14.37 -12.95 -15.22
C GLU A 135 -14.49 -13.52 -16.64
N GLU A 136 -14.07 -14.77 -16.82
CA GLU A 136 -14.57 -15.60 -17.92
C GLU A 136 -15.97 -16.04 -17.52
N ASN A 137 -16.95 -15.31 -18.06
CA ASN A 137 -18.38 -15.61 -18.27
C ASN A 137 -18.96 -16.89 -17.65
#